data_AF-A0A523DYB8-F1
#
_entry.id   AF-A0A523DYB8-F1
#
_cell.length_a   1.000
_cell.length_b   1.000
_cell.length_c   1.000
_cell.angle_alpha   90.00
_cell.angle_beta   90.00
_cell.angle_gamma   90.00
#
_symmetry.space_group_name_H-M   'P 1'
#
loop_
_entity.id
_entity.type
_entity.pdbx_description
1 polymer ?
#
loop_
_entity_poly.entity_id
_entity_poly.type
_entity_poly.pdbx_seq_one_letter_code
_entity_poly.pdbx_strand_id
1 'polypeptide(L)'
;MGAELLTIPAGADDHEVTGCYTFDKDVHLYSYFPHMHLRGKHMTMTAIFPNGEKKTLLKVPRYDFNWQHTYLLKEPIAIPSGTRILVTAHFNNSKRNAFNPDPTATVR
;
A
#
# COMPACT_ATOMS: atom_id res chain seq x y z
N MET A 1 -4.98 -12.16 -10.30
CA MET A 1 -4.11 -11.10 -9.77
C MET A 1 -2.93 -10.94 -10.71
N GLY A 2 -2.88 -9.88 -11.49
CA GLY A 2 -1.68 -9.51 -12.24
C GLY A 2 -0.91 -8.52 -11.39
N ALA A 3 -0.10 -9.02 -10.45
CA ALA A 3 0.97 -8.19 -9.91
C ALA A 3 2.06 -8.21 -10.98
N GLU A 4 2.33 -7.09 -11.63
CA GLU A 4 3.66 -6.90 -12.20
C GLU A 4 4.66 -7.23 -11.09
N LEU A 5 5.65 -8.07 -11.41
CA LEU A 5 6.72 -8.38 -10.49
C LEU A 5 7.32 -7.06 -10.00
N LEU A 6 7.18 -6.79 -8.70
CA LEU A 6 7.59 -5.57 -8.03
C LEU A 6 9.03 -5.25 -8.40
N THR A 7 9.27 -4.29 -9.31
CA THR A 7 10.61 -3.94 -9.76
C THR A 7 10.90 -2.49 -9.40
N ILE A 8 11.75 -2.26 -8.40
CA ILE A 8 12.11 -0.90 -7.95
C ILE A 8 13.49 -0.55 -8.52
N PRO A 9 13.59 0.41 -9.46
CA PRO A 9 14.87 0.76 -10.08
C PRO A 9 15.90 1.25 -9.05
N ALA A 10 17.17 1.00 -9.34
CA ALA A 10 18.28 1.60 -8.59
C ALA A 10 18.17 3.12 -8.57
N GLY A 11 18.44 3.73 -7.42
CA GLY A 11 18.45 5.19 -7.26
C GLY A 11 17.08 5.87 -7.22
N ALA A 12 15.97 5.17 -7.48
CA ALA A 12 14.63 5.76 -7.49
C ALA A 12 14.26 6.30 -6.11
N ASP A 13 13.84 7.55 -6.00
CA ASP A 13 13.53 8.20 -4.72
C ASP A 13 12.04 8.19 -4.34
N ASP A 14 11.18 7.90 -5.31
CA ASP A 14 9.74 7.84 -5.16
C ASP A 14 9.08 6.96 -6.23
N HIS A 15 9.37 5.66 -6.19
CA HIS A 15 8.83 4.72 -7.16
C HIS A 15 7.45 4.20 -6.73
N GLU A 16 6.42 4.52 -7.51
CA GLU A 16 5.05 4.08 -7.28
C GLU A 16 4.83 2.62 -7.71
N VAL A 17 4.13 1.86 -6.88
CA VAL A 17 3.65 0.52 -7.18
C VAL A 17 2.21 0.41 -6.71
N THR A 18 1.36 -0.17 -7.55
CA THR A 18 -0.05 -0.36 -7.22
C THR A 18 -0.42 -1.84 -7.11
N GLY A 19 -1.29 -2.12 -6.14
CA GLY A 19 -1.92 -3.43 -5.96
C GLY A 19 -3.43 -3.25 -5.89
N CYS A 20 -4.18 -4.21 -6.40
CA CYS A 20 -5.63 -4.08 -6.51
C CYS A 20 -6.32 -5.42 -6.23
N TYR A 21 -7.39 -5.38 -5.45
CA TYR A 21 -8.25 -6.52 -5.19
C TYR A 21 -9.72 -6.11 -5.26
N THR A 22 -10.54 -6.90 -5.93
CA THR A 22 -12.00 -6.70 -5.97
C THR A 22 -12.67 -7.80 -5.16
N PHE A 23 -13.53 -7.40 -4.22
CA PHE A 23 -14.33 -8.34 -3.44
C PHE A 23 -15.49 -8.87 -4.30
N ASP A 24 -15.72 -10.18 -4.25
CA ASP A 24 -16.80 -10.88 -4.96
C ASP A 24 -18.03 -11.13 -4.07
N LYS A 25 -17.94 -10.81 -2.78
CA LYS A 25 -18.99 -10.92 -1.78
C LYS A 25 -18.96 -9.75 -0.82
N ASP A 26 -20.07 -9.51 -0.13
CA ASP A 26 -20.15 -8.53 0.94
C ASP A 26 -19.25 -8.96 2.10
N VAL A 27 -18.37 -8.05 2.56
CA VAL A 27 -17.47 -8.28 3.69
C VAL A 27 -17.46 -7.08 4.62
N HIS A 28 -16.93 -7.28 5.82
CA HIS A 28 -16.63 -6.19 6.76
C HIS A 28 -15.13 -6.09 6.98
N LEU A 29 -14.61 -4.88 6.89
CA LEU A 29 -13.22 -4.57 7.19
C LEU A 29 -13.09 -4.14 8.65
N TYR A 30 -12.24 -4.84 9.39
CA TYR A 30 -12.05 -4.62 10.83
C TYR A 30 -10.72 -3.92 11.17
N SER A 31 -9.71 -4.08 10.34
CA SER A 31 -8.38 -3.53 10.61
C SER A 31 -7.54 -3.40 9.35
N TYR A 32 -6.51 -2.55 9.43
CA TYR A 32 -5.45 -2.45 8.45
C TYR A 32 -4.11 -2.88 9.05
N PHE A 33 -3.21 -3.40 8.22
CA PHE A 33 -1.82 -3.65 8.59
C PHE A 33 -0.92 -3.22 7.43
N PRO A 34 -0.60 -1.90 7.32
CA PRO A 34 0.28 -1.42 6.25
C PRO A 34 1.69 -1.99 6.44
N HIS A 35 2.19 -2.69 5.43
CA HIS A 35 3.46 -3.39 5.50
C HIS A 35 4.27 -3.15 4.23
N MET A 36 5.52 -2.70 4.40
CA MET A 36 6.52 -2.57 3.37
C MET A 36 7.88 -2.90 3.99
N HIS A 37 8.85 -3.33 3.17
CA HIS A 37 10.22 -3.50 3.62
C HIS A 37 10.98 -2.17 3.67
N LEU A 38 12.30 -2.22 3.85
CA LEU A 38 13.21 -1.10 4.08
C LEU A 38 13.14 0.08 3.08
N ARG A 39 12.58 -0.12 1.88
CA ARG A 39 12.41 0.95 0.89
C ARG A 39 11.05 1.64 0.98
N GLY A 40 10.13 1.18 1.82
CA GLY A 40 8.81 1.80 1.95
C GLY A 40 8.90 3.28 2.33
N LYS A 41 8.16 4.13 1.61
CA LYS A 41 8.16 5.59 1.79
C LYS A 41 6.80 6.11 2.26
N HIS A 42 5.73 5.74 1.56
CA HIS A 42 4.36 6.03 1.97
C HIS A 42 3.37 5.08 1.28
N MET A 43 2.18 4.96 1.87
CA MET A 43 1.13 4.06 1.38
C MET A 43 -0.24 4.71 1.52
N THR A 44 -1.10 4.50 0.53
CA THR A 44 -2.52 4.84 0.60
C THR A 44 -3.36 3.63 0.20
N MET A 45 -4.45 3.38 0.95
CA MET A 45 -5.46 2.39 0.61
C MET A 45 -6.78 3.11 0.31
N THR A 46 -7.37 2.84 -0.85
CA THR A 46 -8.59 3.49 -1.33
C THR A 46 -9.62 2.42 -1.71
N ALA A 47 -10.81 2.50 -1.14
CA ALA A 47 -11.97 1.76 -1.62
C ALA A 47 -12.61 2.50 -2.80
N ILE A 48 -12.93 1.75 -3.84
CA ILE A 48 -13.71 2.19 -5.00
C ILE A 48 -14.97 1.33 -5.01
N PHE A 49 -16.09 1.90 -4.60
CA PHE A 49 -17.37 1.20 -4.45
C PHE A 49 -18.03 0.94 -5.83
N PRO A 50 -18.99 0.00 -5.92
CA PRO A 50 -19.68 -0.32 -7.18
C PRO A 50 -20.40 0.87 -7.84
N ASN A 51 -20.83 1.84 -7.03
CA ASN A 51 -21.46 3.09 -7.51
C ASN A 51 -20.44 4.12 -8.05
N GLY A 52 -19.15 3.81 -8.02
CA GLY A 52 -18.06 4.70 -8.43
C GLY A 52 -17.51 5.62 -7.33
N GLU A 53 -18.14 5.65 -6.15
CA GLU A 53 -17.65 6.42 -4.99
C GLU A 53 -16.26 5.94 -4.58
N LYS A 54 -15.38 6.89 -4.23
CA LYS A 54 -14.04 6.59 -3.73
C LYS A 54 -13.89 7.06 -2.29
N LYS A 55 -13.40 6.18 -1.43
CA LYS A 55 -13.12 6.47 -0.02
C LYS A 55 -11.69 6.07 0.33
N THR A 56 -10.91 7.04 0.80
CA THR A 56 -9.60 6.74 1.40
C THR A 56 -9.82 6.01 2.72
N LEU A 57 -9.32 4.79 2.82
CA LEU A 57 -9.43 3.93 3.99
C LEU A 57 -8.26 4.13 4.95
N LEU A 58 -7.05 4.25 4.41
CA LEU A 58 -5.81 4.44 5.17
C LEU A 58 -4.87 5.35 4.38
N LYS A 59 -4.19 6.26 5.07
CA LYS A 59 -3.08 7.06 4.52
C LYS A 59 -1.92 7.07 5.51
N VAL A 60 -0.78 6.51 5.09
CA VAL A 60 0.48 6.51 5.83
C VAL A 60 1.47 7.41 5.06
N PRO A 61 1.53 8.72 5.37
CA PRO A 61 2.28 9.69 4.57
C PRO A 61 3.80 9.63 4.78
N ARG A 62 4.25 9.00 5.87
CA ARG A 62 5.66 8.75 6.19
C ARG A 62 5.75 7.36 6.81
N TYR A 63 6.02 6.36 5.98
CA TYR A 63 6.20 5.00 6.45
C TYR A 63 7.53 4.86 7.17
N ASP A 64 7.52 4.16 8.30
CA ASP A 64 8.72 3.77 9.04
C ASP A 64 8.70 2.25 9.18
N PHE A 65 9.76 1.59 8.68
CA PHE A 65 9.89 0.14 8.74
C PHE A 65 9.89 -0.39 10.18
N ASN A 66 10.25 0.42 11.18
CA ASN A 66 10.20 0.02 12.59
C ASN A 66 8.82 0.22 13.21
N TRP A 67 7.89 0.91 12.52
CA TRP A 67 6.53 1.20 12.97
C TRP A 67 5.51 0.36 12.18
N GLN A 68 5.45 -0.93 12.48
CA GLN A 68 4.54 -1.87 11.80
C GLN A 68 3.43 -2.30 12.75
N HIS A 69 2.32 -1.56 12.72
CA HIS A 69 1.20 -1.78 13.63
C HIS A 69 -0.09 -2.13 12.90
N THR A 70 -0.91 -2.92 13.57
CA THR A 70 -2.30 -3.14 13.18
C THR A 70 -3.13 -1.95 13.63
N TYR A 71 -3.82 -1.33 12.68
CA TYR A 71 -4.79 -0.28 12.94
C TYR A 71 -6.16 -0.91 13.03
N LEU A 72 -6.67 -1.07 14.26
CA LEU A 72 -8.04 -1.54 14.49
C LEU A 72 -9.02 -0.40 14.25
N LEU A 73 -10.07 -0.68 13.49
CA LEU A 73 -11.15 0.28 13.25
C LEU A 73 -12.05 0.35 14.49
N LYS A 74 -12.46 1.57 14.86
CA LYS A 74 -13.46 1.77 15.93
C LYS A 74 -14.78 1.06 15.59
N GLU A 75 -15.17 1.14 14.32
CA GLU A 75 -16.36 0.48 13.78
C GLU A 75 -15.99 -0.21 12.46
N PRO A 76 -16.40 -1.46 12.24
CA PRO A 76 -16.13 -2.15 10.98
C PRO A 76 -16.73 -1.40 9.79
N ILE A 77 -16.02 -1.36 8.68
CA ILE A 77 -16.50 -0.74 7.45
C ILE A 77 -17.14 -1.82 6.57
N ALA A 78 -18.39 -1.62 6.18
CA ALA A 78 -19.04 -2.47 5.18
C ALA A 78 -18.38 -2.28 3.80
N ILE A 79 -18.02 -3.39 3.17
CA ILE A 79 -17.41 -3.46 1.85
C ILE A 79 -18.32 -4.34 0.98
N PRO A 80 -19.27 -3.74 0.24
CA PRO A 80 -20.15 -4.49 -0.64
C PRO A 80 -19.38 -5.25 -1.74
N SER A 81 -19.96 -6.36 -2.22
CA SER A 81 -19.50 -7.07 -3.41
C SER A 81 -19.31 -6.10 -4.59
N GLY A 82 -18.23 -6.28 -5.35
CA GLY A 82 -17.80 -5.39 -6.42
C GLY A 82 -16.93 -4.22 -5.95
N THR A 83 -16.81 -3.97 -4.64
CA THR A 83 -15.87 -2.96 -4.15
C THR A 83 -14.44 -3.35 -4.47
N ARG A 84 -13.68 -2.42 -5.02
CA ARG A 84 -12.27 -2.58 -5.37
C ARG A 84 -11.40 -1.81 -4.39
N ILE A 85 -10.47 -2.50 -3.73
CA ILE A 85 -9.44 -1.87 -2.91
C ILE A 85 -8.19 -1.67 -3.76
N LEU A 86 -7.82 -0.41 -3.95
CA LEU A 86 -6.57 0.00 -4.57
C LEU A 86 -5.57 0.38 -3.46
N VAL A 87 -4.40 -0.26 -3.48
CA VAL A 87 -3.26 0.10 -2.65
C VAL A 87 -2.23 0.78 -3.54
N THR A 88 -1.82 1.98 -3.19
CA THR A 88 -0.73 2.72 -3.84
C THR A 88 0.40 2.85 -2.83
N ALA A 89 1.50 2.16 -3.09
CA ALA A 89 2.71 2.17 -2.28
C ALA A 89 3.82 2.89 -3.02
N HIS A 90 4.66 3.61 -2.29
CA HIS A 90 5.83 4.28 -2.85
C HIS A 90 7.09 3.82 -2.17
N PHE A 91 8.15 3.66 -2.96
CA PHE A 91 9.43 3.16 -2.51
C PHE A 91 10.56 4.15 -2.78
N ASN A 92 11.44 4.34 -1.80
CA ASN A 92 12.66 5.12 -1.91
C ASN A 92 13.87 4.17 -1.90
N ASN A 93 14.32 3.79 -3.10
CA ASN A 93 15.56 3.05 -3.36
C ASN A 93 16.75 3.97 -3.70
N SER A 94 16.68 5.26 -3.32
CA SER A 94 17.81 6.19 -3.47
C SER A 94 18.79 6.09 -2.32
N LYS A 95 19.98 6.69 -2.50
CA LYS A 95 21.00 6.85 -1.45
C LYS A 95 20.56 7.74 -0.28
N ARG A 96 19.43 8.44 -0.39
CA ARG A 96 18.91 9.33 0.66
C ARG A 96 18.05 8.59 1.70
N ASN A 97 17.66 7.35 1.41
CA ASN A 97 16.99 6.50 2.40
C ASN A 97 18.04 5.84 3.29
N ALA A 98 18.13 6.25 4.55
CA ALA A 98 19.07 5.69 5.51
C ALA A 98 18.85 4.19 5.78
N PHE A 99 17.65 3.67 5.51
CA PHE A 99 17.32 2.26 5.65
C PHE A 99 17.64 1.44 4.39
N ASN A 100 18.14 2.05 3.32
CA ASN A 100 18.46 1.36 2.07
C ASN A 100 19.85 0.67 2.14
N PRO A 101 19.94 -0.67 2.24
CA PRO A 101 21.21 -1.38 2.29
C PRO A 101 22.02 -1.34 0.98
N ASP A 102 21.38 -1.12 -0.17
CA ASP A 102 22.08 -0.98 -1.45
C ASP A 102 21.23 -0.14 -2.43
N PRO A 103 21.57 1.15 -2.63
CA PRO A 103 20.86 2.04 -3.55
C PRO A 103 21.23 1.83 -5.02
N THR A 104 22.24 1.01 -5.31
CA THR A 104 22.72 0.73 -6.68
C THR A 104 22.07 -0.51 -7.28
N ALA A 105 21.49 -1.37 -6.44
CA ALA A 105 20.73 -2.53 -6.88
C ALA A 105 19.28 -2.17 -7.27
N THR A 106 18.80 -2.81 -8.34
CA THR A 106 17.37 -2.89 -8.62
C THR A 106 16.76 -3.98 -7.73
N VAL A 107 15.63 -3.69 -7.09
CA VAL A 107 14.88 -4.67 -6.29
C VAL A 107 13.86 -5.36 -7.18
N ARG A 108 13.67 -6.68 -7.01
CA ARG A 108 12.69 -7.52 -7.73
C ARG A 108 12.00 -8.49 -6.77
#